data_AF-A0A0M3J6G1-F1
#
_entry.id   AF-A0A0M3J6G1-F1
#
_cell.length_a   1.000
_cell.length_b   1.000
_cell.length_c   1.000
_cell.angle_alpha   90.00
_cell.angle_beta   90.00
_cell.angle_gamma   90.00
#
_symmetry.space_group_name_H-M   'P 1'
#
loop_
_entity.id
_entity.type
_entity.pdbx_description
1 polymer ?
#
loop_
_entity_poly.entity_id
_entity_poly.type
_entity_poly.pdbx_seq_one_letter_code
_entity_poly.pdbx_strand_id
1 'polypeptide(L)'
;MLYRMQKRGEKIIINLDIKSHPDGNVSSRNILFEIKGSEMPSEVVLLSGHMDTWDVGQGALDDGGGCAVMWSVLYALKQLAKRNSIFAPKRTIRVAFWTAEEQGLLGARYYYETHKNDTNERFVFVSESDQGAFKPKNWFSSIEFAGNKAQVGYLPTIASVFNSSIM
;
A
#
# COMPACT_ATOMS: atom_id res chain seq x y z
N MET A 1 12.82 -23.01 -21.53
CA MET A 1 13.05 -23.84 -22.74
C MET A 1 14.12 -23.24 -23.65
N LEU A 2 13.95 -22.00 -24.10
CA LEU A 2 14.90 -21.26 -24.95
C LEU A 2 16.34 -21.22 -24.39
N TYR A 3 16.48 -20.98 -23.08
CA TYR A 3 17.78 -21.02 -22.39
C TYR A 3 18.55 -22.34 -22.62
N ARG A 4 17.84 -23.48 -22.65
CA ARG A 4 18.47 -24.79 -22.88
C ARG A 4 18.85 -25.00 -24.35
N MET A 5 18.08 -24.46 -25.29
CA MET A 5 18.38 -24.52 -26.73
C MET A 5 19.64 -23.72 -27.04
N GLN A 6 19.77 -22.52 -26.46
CA GLN A 6 20.97 -21.70 -26.56
C GLN A 6 22.22 -22.45 -26.05
N LYS A 7 22.12 -23.14 -24.90
CA LYS A 7 23.22 -23.93 -24.34
C LYS A 7 23.68 -25.08 -25.23
N ARG A 8 22.84 -25.57 -26.14
CA ARG A 8 23.19 -26.62 -27.12
C ARG A 8 23.72 -26.07 -28.45
N GLY A 9 23.91 -24.75 -28.57
CA GLY A 9 24.38 -24.11 -29.79
C GLY A 9 23.30 -23.98 -30.87
N GLU A 10 22.03 -24.17 -30.53
CA GLU A 10 20.93 -24.00 -31.49
C GLU A 10 20.71 -22.52 -31.79
N LYS A 11 20.54 -22.17 -33.07
CA LYS A 11 20.16 -20.81 -33.48
C LYS A 11 18.70 -20.56 -33.17
N ILE A 12 18.43 -19.71 -32.20
CA ILE A 12 17.07 -19.28 -31.82
C ILE A 12 16.72 -18.03 -32.63
N ILE A 13 15.60 -18.08 -33.35
CA ILE A 13 15.00 -16.92 -34.03
C ILE A 13 13.65 -16.66 -33.36
N ILE A 14 13.46 -15.44 -32.85
CA ILE A 14 12.21 -15.01 -32.21
C ILE A 14 11.65 -13.90 -33.09
N ASN A 15 10.41 -14.07 -33.53
CA ASN A 15 9.62 -13.02 -34.16
C ASN A 15 8.60 -12.52 -33.14
N LEU A 16 8.66 -11.23 -32.82
CA LEU A 16 7.73 -10.57 -31.90
C LEU A 16 6.90 -9.58 -32.70
N ASP A 17 5.58 -9.67 -32.57
CA ASP A 17 4.63 -8.64 -33.03
C ASP A 17 3.90 -8.12 -31.80
N ILE A 18 4.26 -6.90 -31.38
CA ILE A 18 3.71 -6.24 -30.19
C ILE A 18 3.04 -4.96 -30.65
N LYS A 19 1.75 -4.83 -30.36
CA LYS A 19 0.94 -3.65 -30.71
C LYS A 19 0.48 -2.98 -29.43
N SER A 20 0.70 -1.68 -29.32
CA SER A 20 0.12 -0.83 -28.28
C SER A 20 -0.41 0.45 -28.89
N HIS A 21 -1.46 1.00 -28.27
CA HIS A 21 -2.10 2.24 -28.69
C HIS A 21 -2.23 3.17 -27.48
N PRO A 22 -1.62 4.36 -27.51
CA PRO A 22 -1.83 5.35 -26.46
C PRO A 22 -3.17 6.06 -26.71
N ASP A 23 -4.16 5.81 -25.85
CA ASP A 23 -5.50 6.42 -25.95
C ASP A 23 -5.57 7.83 -25.31
N GLY A 24 -4.42 8.39 -24.93
CA GLY A 24 -4.31 9.71 -24.30
C GLY A 24 -4.52 9.68 -22.78
N ASN A 25 -4.55 10.87 -22.17
CA ASN A 25 -4.67 11.02 -20.73
C ASN A 25 -6.13 10.96 -20.30
N VAL A 26 -6.42 10.22 -19.23
CA VAL A 26 -7.74 10.14 -18.60
C VAL A 26 -7.68 10.65 -17.16
N SER A 27 -8.81 11.13 -16.66
CA SER A 27 -8.92 11.52 -15.25
C SER A 27 -9.17 10.30 -14.37
N SER A 28 -8.40 10.18 -13.29
CA SER A 28 -8.65 9.21 -12.22
C SER A 28 -8.76 9.92 -10.86
N ARG A 29 -9.13 9.20 -9.80
CA ARG A 29 -9.36 9.75 -8.46
C ARG A 29 -8.88 8.79 -7.38
N ASN A 30 -8.05 9.30 -6.47
CA ASN A 30 -7.78 8.61 -5.21
C ASN A 30 -9.06 8.56 -4.36
N ILE A 31 -9.20 7.50 -3.57
CA ILE A 31 -10.32 7.33 -2.64
C ILE A 31 -9.78 7.42 -1.21
N LEU A 32 -10.35 8.32 -0.40
CA LEU A 32 -9.91 8.54 0.97
C LEU A 32 -11.04 8.22 1.95
N PHE A 33 -10.72 7.49 3.02
CA PHE A 33 -11.60 7.20 4.14
C PHE A 33 -10.94 7.65 5.44
N GLU A 34 -11.73 8.16 6.39
CA GLU A 34 -11.16 8.72 7.60
C GLU A 34 -11.98 8.41 8.86
N ILE A 35 -11.28 8.08 9.94
CA ILE A 35 -11.77 8.15 11.31
C ILE A 35 -10.99 9.26 12.00
N LYS A 36 -11.68 10.36 12.32
CA LYS A 36 -11.06 11.50 13.02
C LYS A 36 -10.61 11.10 14.42
N GLY A 37 -9.41 11.50 14.78
CA GLY A 37 -8.83 11.25 16.10
C GLY A 37 -9.56 12.00 17.23
N SER A 38 -9.61 11.41 18.41
CA SER A 38 -10.26 11.99 19.59
C SER A 38 -9.41 13.02 20.35
N GLU A 39 -8.08 12.83 20.40
CA GLU A 39 -7.16 13.67 21.19
C GLU A 39 -6.24 14.52 20.30
N MET A 40 -5.75 13.94 19.20
CA MET A 40 -4.80 14.55 18.26
C MET A 40 -5.36 14.45 16.82
N PRO A 41 -6.46 15.16 16.50
CA PRO A 41 -7.13 15.05 15.20
C PRO A 41 -6.30 15.55 14.01
N SER A 42 -5.29 16.38 14.24
CA SER A 42 -4.34 16.83 13.22
C SER A 42 -3.19 15.85 12.98
N GLU A 43 -2.98 14.86 13.86
CA GLU A 43 -1.97 13.83 13.63
C GLU A 43 -2.58 12.68 12.84
N VAL A 44 -2.02 12.42 11.65
CA VAL A 44 -2.53 11.45 10.69
C VAL A 44 -1.66 10.21 10.67
N VAL A 45 -2.29 9.06 10.87
CA VAL A 45 -1.76 7.74 10.51
C VAL A 45 -2.38 7.37 9.17
N LEU A 46 -1.57 7.40 8.13
CA LEU A 46 -1.98 7.07 6.77
C LEU A 46 -1.69 5.60 6.47
N LEU A 47 -2.72 4.87 6.08
CA LEU A 47 -2.65 3.48 5.64
C LEU A 47 -3.12 3.41 4.19
N SER A 48 -2.48 2.63 3.34
CA SER A 48 -2.84 2.61 1.91
C SER A 48 -2.72 1.25 1.23
N GLY A 49 -3.32 1.20 0.05
CA GLY A 49 -3.13 0.26 -1.04
C GLY A 49 -3.47 0.98 -2.36
N HIS A 50 -3.42 0.30 -3.49
CA HIS A 50 -3.84 0.88 -4.78
C HIS A 50 -5.01 0.13 -5.42
N MET A 51 -5.91 0.90 -6.04
CA MET A 51 -7.18 0.40 -6.59
C MET A 51 -7.09 0.07 -8.07
N ASP A 52 -6.11 0.61 -8.80
CA ASP A 52 -5.81 0.18 -10.16
C ASP A 52 -5.11 -1.18 -10.18
N THR A 53 -5.10 -1.82 -11.34
CA THR A 53 -4.48 -3.14 -11.60
C THR A 53 -4.03 -3.19 -13.04
N TRP A 54 -3.15 -4.13 -13.36
CA TRP A 54 -2.93 -4.58 -14.75
C TRP A 54 -4.19 -5.18 -15.39
N ASP A 55 -4.28 -5.00 -16.70
CA ASP A 55 -5.41 -5.34 -17.56
C ASP A 55 -5.56 -6.85 -17.86
N VAL A 56 -4.48 -7.62 -17.74
CA VAL A 56 -4.45 -9.06 -18.03
C VAL A 56 -4.92 -9.94 -16.86
N GLY A 57 -5.14 -9.35 -15.70
CA GLY A 57 -5.48 -10.04 -14.45
C GLY A 57 -6.81 -9.58 -13.86
N GLN A 58 -7.04 -9.97 -12.60
CA GLN A 58 -8.19 -9.52 -11.80
C GLN A 58 -7.80 -8.57 -10.67
N GLY A 59 -6.50 -8.23 -10.55
CA GLY A 59 -5.98 -7.38 -9.48
C GLY A 59 -6.16 -7.92 -8.06
N ALA A 60 -6.43 -9.22 -7.88
CA ALA A 60 -6.79 -9.75 -6.56
C ALA A 60 -5.65 -9.66 -5.52
N LEU A 61 -4.40 -9.78 -5.96
CA LEU A 61 -3.21 -9.66 -5.11
C LEU A 61 -2.44 -8.36 -5.35
N ASP A 62 -2.87 -7.56 -6.32
CA ASP A 62 -2.14 -6.42 -6.87
C ASP A 62 -3.18 -5.40 -7.39
N ASP A 63 -3.81 -4.60 -6.52
CA ASP A 63 -3.72 -4.62 -5.04
C ASP A 63 -5.10 -4.68 -4.35
N GLY A 64 -6.03 -5.47 -4.92
CA GLY A 64 -7.33 -5.75 -4.31
C GLY A 64 -7.19 -6.35 -2.91
N GLY A 65 -6.15 -7.15 -2.68
CA GLY A 65 -5.81 -7.75 -1.39
C GLY A 65 -5.42 -6.71 -0.34
N GLY A 66 -4.47 -5.81 -0.65
CA GLY A 66 -4.05 -4.75 0.25
C GLY A 66 -5.17 -3.76 0.55
N CYS A 67 -5.93 -3.37 -0.48
CA CYS A 67 -7.15 -2.57 -0.30
C CYS A 67 -8.14 -3.23 0.67
N ALA A 68 -8.39 -4.54 0.54
CA ALA A 68 -9.29 -5.27 1.44
C ALA A 68 -8.77 -5.34 2.89
N VAL A 69 -7.46 -5.49 3.08
CA VAL A 69 -6.83 -5.45 4.42
C VAL A 69 -7.02 -4.07 5.05
N MET A 70 -6.69 -3.00 4.32
CA MET A 70 -6.80 -1.63 4.84
C MET A 70 -8.24 -1.24 5.17
N TRP A 71 -9.20 -1.62 4.32
CA TRP A 71 -10.63 -1.44 4.60
C TRP A 71 -11.06 -2.19 5.86
N SER A 72 -10.61 -3.44 6.01
CA SER A 72 -10.93 -4.27 7.17
C SER A 72 -10.40 -3.68 8.48
N VAL A 73 -9.18 -3.11 8.46
CA VAL A 73 -8.61 -2.41 9.61
C VAL A 73 -9.48 -1.22 10.01
N LEU A 74 -9.84 -0.36 9.07
CA LEU A 74 -10.67 0.82 9.34
C LEU A 74 -12.06 0.42 9.87
N TYR A 75 -12.68 -0.57 9.24
CA TYR A 75 -13.96 -1.11 9.67
C TYR A 75 -13.89 -1.68 11.09
N ALA A 76 -12.88 -2.51 11.39
CA ALA A 76 -12.70 -3.11 12.70
C ALA A 76 -12.52 -2.05 13.79
N LEU A 77 -11.65 -1.06 13.58
CA LEU A 77 -11.44 0.05 14.51
C LEU A 77 -12.73 0.83 14.78
N LYS A 78 -13.48 1.17 13.73
CA LYS A 78 -14.78 1.85 13.87
C LYS A 78 -15.77 1.05 14.69
N GLN A 79 -15.85 -0.25 14.45
CA GLN A 79 -16.78 -1.14 15.16
C GLN A 79 -16.38 -1.35 16.62
N LEU A 80 -15.07 -1.45 16.91
CA LEU A 80 -14.56 -1.53 18.28
C LEU A 80 -14.82 -0.23 19.05
N ALA A 81 -14.55 0.93 18.44
CA ALA A 81 -14.79 2.24 19.03
C ALA A 81 -16.27 2.47 19.39
N LYS A 82 -17.21 1.95 18.57
CA LYS A 82 -18.65 1.98 18.87
C LYS A 82 -19.02 1.16 20.11
N ARG A 83 -18.29 0.06 20.36
CA ARG A 83 -18.56 -0.83 21.51
C ARG A 83 -17.93 -0.30 22.79
N ASN A 84 -16.72 0.26 22.70
CA ASN A 84 -16.03 0.85 23.83
C ASN A 84 -15.12 1.99 23.33
N SER A 85 -15.31 3.17 23.88
CA SER A 85 -14.57 4.38 23.51
C SER A 85 -13.06 4.28 23.77
N ILE A 86 -12.60 3.33 24.59
CA ILE A 86 -11.16 3.07 24.78
C ILE A 86 -10.46 2.65 23.48
N PHE A 87 -11.20 2.10 22.51
CA PHE A 87 -10.69 1.72 21.20
C PHE A 87 -10.85 2.83 20.14
N ALA A 88 -11.43 3.98 20.50
CA ALA A 88 -11.46 5.13 19.60
C ALA A 88 -10.02 5.62 19.38
N PRO A 89 -9.58 5.81 18.12
CA PRO A 89 -8.21 6.18 17.85
C PRO A 89 -7.97 7.62 18.35
N LYS A 90 -6.86 7.80 19.07
CA LYS A 90 -6.44 9.11 19.57
C LYS A 90 -6.01 10.05 18.44
N ARG A 91 -5.45 9.46 17.38
CA ARG A 91 -5.01 10.12 16.13
C ARG A 91 -5.99 9.87 15.02
N THR A 92 -5.98 10.71 14.01
CA THR A 92 -6.76 10.47 12.79
C THR A 92 -6.18 9.28 12.05
N ILE A 93 -7.02 8.29 11.75
CA ILE A 93 -6.67 7.15 10.88
C ILE A 93 -7.26 7.44 9.51
N ARG A 94 -6.39 7.60 8.51
CA ARG A 94 -6.78 7.80 7.11
C ARG A 94 -6.39 6.56 6.31
N VAL A 95 -7.34 6.01 5.57
CA VAL A 95 -7.08 4.99 4.56
C VAL A 95 -7.16 5.64 3.18
N ALA A 96 -6.13 5.45 2.37
CA ALA A 96 -6.08 5.93 0.99
C ALA A 96 -5.98 4.76 0.02
N PHE A 97 -6.83 4.75 -1.00
CA PHE A 97 -6.67 3.92 -2.17
C PHE A 97 -6.15 4.78 -3.30
N TRP A 98 -4.89 4.57 -3.65
CA TRP A 98 -4.25 5.26 -4.74
C TRP A 98 -4.79 4.76 -6.08
N THR A 99 -4.63 5.60 -7.09
CA THR A 99 -4.87 5.23 -8.47
C THR A 99 -3.64 5.50 -9.30
N ALA A 100 -3.48 4.75 -10.37
CA ALA A 100 -2.34 4.83 -11.26
C ALA A 100 -1.00 4.64 -10.54
N GLU A 101 -0.96 3.70 -9.61
CA GLU A 101 0.27 3.14 -9.03
C GLU A 101 1.08 2.50 -10.17
N GLU A 102 0.41 1.68 -10.98
CA GLU A 102 1.03 0.81 -11.99
C GLU A 102 1.64 1.60 -13.15
N GLN A 103 1.11 2.82 -13.37
CA GLN A 103 1.63 3.78 -14.35
C GLN A 103 2.70 4.71 -13.76
N GLY A 104 3.19 4.43 -12.55
CA GLY A 104 4.30 5.10 -11.91
C GLY A 104 3.90 6.01 -10.74
N LEU A 105 3.14 5.49 -9.77
CA LEU A 105 2.80 6.14 -8.50
C LEU A 105 2.04 7.48 -8.66
N LEU A 106 1.28 7.65 -9.73
CA LEU A 106 0.73 8.96 -10.12
C LEU A 106 -0.25 9.49 -9.07
N GLY A 107 -1.15 8.66 -8.55
CA GLY A 107 -2.12 9.04 -7.53
C GLY A 107 -1.46 9.44 -6.20
N ALA A 108 -0.50 8.64 -5.73
CA ALA A 108 0.25 8.93 -4.51
C ALA A 108 1.12 10.19 -4.66
N ARG A 109 1.78 10.37 -5.81
CA ARG A 109 2.56 11.59 -6.12
C ARG A 109 1.68 12.83 -6.15
N TYR A 110 0.52 12.76 -6.80
CA TYR A 110 -0.45 13.85 -6.82
C TYR A 110 -0.90 14.21 -5.38
N TYR A 111 -1.17 13.20 -4.56
CA TYR A 111 -1.54 13.41 -3.15
C TYR A 111 -0.41 14.10 -2.37
N TYR A 112 0.82 13.60 -2.47
CA TYR A 112 1.98 14.22 -1.85
C TYR A 112 2.17 15.67 -2.30
N GLU A 113 2.15 15.94 -3.61
CA GLU A 113 2.38 17.28 -4.15
C GLU A 113 1.31 18.28 -3.70
N THR A 114 0.07 17.84 -3.53
CA THR A 114 -1.04 18.68 -3.07
C THR A 114 -1.06 18.89 -1.55
N HIS A 115 -0.45 18.00 -0.76
CA HIS A 115 -0.51 18.04 0.71
C HIS A 115 0.84 18.36 1.38
N LYS A 116 1.98 18.32 0.67
CA LYS A 116 3.32 18.48 1.27
C LYS A 116 3.55 19.83 1.98
N ASN A 117 2.77 20.85 1.62
CA ASN A 117 2.83 22.19 2.21
C ASN A 117 1.65 22.46 3.16
N ASP A 118 0.76 21.49 3.36
CA ASP A 118 -0.34 21.63 4.31
C ASP A 118 0.21 21.53 5.74
N THR A 119 0.01 22.59 6.52
CA THR A 119 0.45 22.67 7.92
C THR A 119 -0.67 22.30 8.90
N ASN A 120 -1.89 22.05 8.42
CA ASN A 120 -3.02 21.66 9.26
C ASN A 120 -2.93 20.19 9.71
N GLU A 121 -2.21 19.36 8.96
CA GLU A 121 -2.07 17.93 9.22
C GLU A 121 -0.61 17.54 9.38
N ARG A 122 -0.35 16.63 10.32
CA ARG A 122 0.97 16.08 10.61
C ARG A 122 0.92 14.57 10.43
N PHE A 123 1.51 14.08 9.34
CA PHE A 123 1.65 12.65 9.10
C PHE A 123 2.69 12.07 10.07
N VAL A 124 2.27 11.18 10.96
CA VAL A 124 3.14 10.56 11.98
C VAL A 124 3.56 9.14 11.62
N PHE A 125 2.79 8.50 10.73
CA PHE A 125 3.06 7.17 10.22
C PHE A 125 2.39 7.03 8.85
N VAL A 126 3.10 6.39 7.92
CA VAL A 126 2.58 6.04 6.60
C VAL A 126 2.96 4.59 6.33
N SER A 127 2.01 3.78 5.88
CA SER A 127 2.24 2.40 5.47
C SER A 127 1.35 2.04 4.31
N GLU A 128 1.85 1.18 3.45
CA GLU A 128 1.15 0.61 2.31
C GLU A 128 1.16 -0.91 2.41
N SER A 129 0.08 -1.54 1.98
CA SER A 129 0.00 -2.99 1.78
C SER A 129 -0.18 -3.21 0.30
N ASP A 130 0.85 -3.71 -0.38
CA ASP A 130 0.90 -3.78 -1.85
C ASP A 130 1.73 -4.97 -2.36
N GLN A 131 1.72 -6.07 -1.61
CA GLN A 131 2.45 -7.29 -1.97
C GLN A 131 1.56 -8.52 -1.73
N GLY A 132 0.28 -8.38 -2.09
CA GLY A 132 -0.76 -9.38 -1.85
C GLY A 132 -1.29 -9.43 -0.42
N ALA A 133 -2.20 -10.37 -0.18
CA ALA A 133 -2.88 -10.58 1.11
C ALA A 133 -2.33 -11.79 1.89
N PHE A 134 -1.05 -12.11 1.70
CA PHE A 134 -0.43 -13.27 2.33
C PHE A 134 -0.17 -13.03 3.81
N LYS A 135 -0.11 -14.12 4.59
CA LYS A 135 0.36 -14.01 5.98
C LYS A 135 1.81 -13.52 5.96
N PRO A 136 2.16 -12.43 6.66
CA PRO A 136 3.55 -11.99 6.77
C PRO A 136 4.32 -13.06 7.54
N LYS A 137 5.19 -13.79 6.84
CA LYS A 137 5.96 -14.91 7.41
C LYS A 137 7.41 -14.56 7.70
N ASN A 138 7.96 -13.54 7.06
CA ASN A 138 9.34 -13.11 7.27
C ASN A 138 9.48 -11.60 6.99
N TRP A 139 10.22 -10.92 7.88
CA TRP A 139 10.51 -9.49 7.78
C TRP A 139 11.21 -9.13 6.46
N PHE A 140 12.14 -9.97 6.02
CA PHE A 140 13.05 -9.67 4.91
C PHE A 140 12.44 -9.75 3.50
N SER A 141 11.23 -10.29 3.33
CA SER A 141 10.62 -10.41 1.98
C SER A 141 9.29 -9.68 1.80
N SER A 142 8.83 -8.93 2.80
CA SER A 142 7.46 -8.37 2.77
C SER A 142 7.32 -6.96 3.34
N ILE A 143 8.41 -6.35 3.85
CA ILE A 143 8.36 -5.01 4.42
C ILE A 143 9.52 -4.18 3.88
N GLU A 144 9.18 -3.16 3.11
CA GLU A 144 10.09 -2.09 2.75
C GLU A 144 9.99 -0.95 3.76
N PHE A 145 11.11 -0.31 4.07
CA PHE A 145 11.15 0.80 5.02
C PHE A 145 11.77 2.04 4.38
N ALA A 146 11.00 3.13 4.40
CA ALA A 146 11.46 4.47 4.07
C ALA A 146 11.39 5.35 5.33
N GLY A 147 12.54 5.90 5.74
CA GLY A 147 12.61 6.77 6.91
C GLY A 147 14.04 7.16 7.27
N ASN A 148 14.18 7.90 8.37
CA ASN A 148 15.48 8.34 8.88
C ASN A 148 16.12 7.31 9.84
N LYS A 149 17.41 7.49 10.15
CA LYS A 149 18.16 6.58 11.04
C LYS A 149 17.54 6.43 12.44
N ALA A 150 16.91 7.48 12.98
CA ALA A 150 16.25 7.38 14.28
C ALA A 150 15.01 6.49 14.20
N GLN A 151 14.29 6.51 13.08
CA GLN A 151 13.11 5.68 12.86
C GLN A 151 13.44 4.19 12.68
N VAL A 152 14.62 3.86 12.15
CA VAL A 152 15.11 2.47 12.04
C VAL A 152 15.10 1.76 13.40
N GLY A 153 15.35 2.49 14.49
CA GLY A 153 15.33 1.94 15.85
C GLY A 153 13.97 1.39 16.31
N TYR A 154 12.86 1.76 15.66
CA TYR A 154 11.54 1.24 15.98
C TYR A 154 11.19 -0.06 15.23
N LEU A 155 11.95 -0.41 14.19
CA LEU A 155 11.68 -1.60 13.38
C LEU A 155 11.69 -2.91 14.19
N PRO A 156 12.64 -3.16 15.13
CA PRO A 156 12.58 -4.35 15.97
C PRO A 156 11.31 -4.43 16.82
N THR A 157 10.82 -3.30 17.32
CA THR A 157 9.57 -3.24 18.10
C THR A 157 8.38 -3.62 17.23
N ILE A 158 8.27 -3.05 16.03
CA ILE A 158 7.22 -3.39 15.07
C ILE A 158 7.31 -4.87 14.66
N ALA A 159 8.51 -5.36 14.35
CA ALA A 159 8.75 -6.75 13.97
C ALA A 159 8.34 -7.74 15.08
N SER A 160 8.53 -7.35 16.35
CA SER A 160 8.14 -8.20 17.49
C SER A 160 6.64 -8.48 17.56
N VAL A 161 5.79 -7.54 17.09
CA VAL A 161 4.33 -7.73 16.99
C VAL A 161 3.96 -8.82 15.99
N PHE A 162 4.74 -8.95 14.90
CA PHE A 162 4.51 -10.00 13.89
C PHE A 162 5.09 -11.35 14.31
N ASN A 163 6.13 -11.34 15.14
CA ASN A 163 6.80 -12.54 15.66
C ASN A 163 6.21 -13.07 16.96
N SER A 164 5.22 -12.38 17.57
CA SER A 164 4.47 -12.96 18.68
C SER A 164 3.55 -14.04 18.13
N SER A 165 4.10 -15.24 18.00
CA SER A 165 3.33 -16.47 17.99
C SER A 165 2.26 -16.36 19.07
N ILE A 166 1.01 -16.46 18.64
CA ILE A 166 -0.13 -16.84 19.46
C ILE A 166 0.35 -17.99 20.37
N MET A 167 0.40 -17.74 21.68
CA MET A 167 0.34 -18.80 22.69
C MET A 167 -1.02 -19.47 22.61
#